data_AF-A0A0C7MU53-F1
#
_entry.id   AF-A0A0C7MU53-F1
#
_cell.length_a   1.000
_cell.length_b   1.000
_cell.length_c   1.000
_cell.angle_alpha   90.00
_cell.angle_beta   90.00
_cell.angle_gamma   90.00
#
_symmetry.space_group_name_H-M   'P 1'
#
loop_
_entity.id
_entity.type
_entity.pdbx_description
1 polymer ?
#
loop_
_entity_poly.entity_id
_entity_poly.type
_entity_poly.pdbx_seq_one_letter_code
_entity_poly.pdbx_strand_id
1 'polypeptide(L)'
;MLRQVTGLFKAQSQESLIKQYTQDLARITSQIHELDKRLKQKDVGKSLWHRRFYLHGSGILALINAVLYAQLTDKHFVIASLIISVLIILSLKSGIDRWYDFSKQRTLRKVERLRAQHQEKLETLKQKTHFYSTNSLIKRFSSGQQEEEDAVTLMDEEMRTKYEELDKLKRELADFQKQQGNPQESEVQRDKWFDKVLDVIAGGEMKNDSQFKPVMCGKCKKHTGSYTIPGTTLRYVCPLCGWRYESKEKASSVAQEKNHAKPDDIVIETPEKKRDLSDLDSQPRLIPK
;
A
#
# COMPACT_ATOMS: atom_id res chain seq x y z
N MET A 1 31.35 -43.27 19.87
CA MET A 1 31.30 -41.88 20.37
C MET A 1 31.56 -40.80 19.31
N LEU A 2 31.97 -41.12 18.07
CA LEU A 2 32.28 -40.10 17.04
C LEU A 2 31.06 -39.42 16.37
N ARG A 3 29.85 -39.99 16.48
CA ARG A 3 28.64 -39.49 15.80
C ARG A 3 28.01 -38.25 16.45
N GLN A 4 28.24 -38.01 17.74
CA GLN A 4 27.68 -36.83 18.43
C GLN A 4 28.53 -35.57 18.20
N VAL A 5 29.84 -35.73 18.01
CA VAL A 5 30.74 -34.59 17.83
C VAL A 5 30.54 -33.93 16.46
N THR A 6 30.25 -34.70 15.42
CA THR A 6 30.00 -34.17 14.06
C THR A 6 28.75 -33.31 13.95
N GLY A 7 27.72 -33.54 14.79
CA GLY A 7 26.49 -32.74 14.81
C GLY A 7 26.72 -31.32 15.34
N LEU A 8 27.54 -31.17 16.39
CA LEU A 8 27.87 -29.87 16.99
C LEU A 8 28.71 -29.00 16.04
N PHE A 9 29.71 -29.60 15.37
CA PHE A 9 30.50 -28.89 14.36
C PHE A 9 29.64 -28.43 13.15
N LYS A 10 28.64 -29.24 12.75
CA LYS A 10 27.71 -28.87 11.68
C LYS A 10 26.77 -27.72 12.07
N ALA A 11 26.26 -27.71 13.31
CA ALA A 11 25.40 -26.63 13.79
C ALA A 11 26.16 -25.29 13.91
N GLN A 12 27.37 -25.31 14.48
CA GLN A 12 28.20 -24.10 14.66
C GLN A 12 28.66 -23.51 13.31
N SER A 13 28.90 -24.36 12.30
CA SER A 13 29.19 -23.90 10.93
C SER A 13 27.98 -23.27 10.24
N GLN A 14 26.76 -23.73 10.52
CA GLN A 14 25.54 -23.17 9.94
C GLN A 14 25.19 -21.80 10.54
N GLU A 15 25.31 -21.63 11.86
CA GLU A 15 25.09 -20.34 12.51
C GLU A 15 26.08 -19.26 12.05
N SER A 16 27.36 -19.63 11.93
CA SER A 16 28.39 -18.71 11.44
C SER A 16 28.16 -18.34 9.97
N LEU A 17 27.69 -19.27 9.13
CA LEU A 17 27.29 -19.00 7.75
C LEU A 17 26.10 -18.04 7.70
N ILE A 18 25.06 -18.26 8.49
CA ILE A 18 23.90 -17.35 8.56
C ILE A 18 24.36 -15.94 8.99
N LYS A 19 25.20 -15.83 10.01
CA LYS A 19 25.76 -14.54 10.45
C LYS A 19 26.50 -13.81 9.31
N GLN A 20 27.37 -14.50 8.58
CA GLN A 20 28.08 -13.90 7.44
C GLN A 20 27.13 -13.38 6.37
N TYR A 21 26.14 -14.18 5.95
CA TYR A 21 25.17 -13.75 4.94
C TYR A 21 24.29 -12.60 5.44
N THR A 22 23.87 -12.59 6.71
CA THR A 22 23.11 -11.47 7.27
C THR A 22 23.91 -10.17 7.27
N GLN A 23 25.21 -10.24 7.58
CA GLN A 23 26.11 -9.09 7.53
C GLN A 23 26.31 -8.60 6.09
N ASP A 24 26.48 -9.51 5.12
CA ASP A 24 26.60 -9.18 3.71
C ASP A 24 25.31 -8.53 3.15
N LEU A 25 24.13 -9.08 3.49
CA LEU A 25 22.84 -8.54 3.09
C LEU A 25 22.60 -7.15 3.69
N ALA A 26 22.94 -6.94 4.97
CA ALA A 26 22.87 -5.64 5.63
C ALA A 26 23.82 -4.62 4.98
N ARG A 27 25.02 -5.07 4.59
CA ARG A 27 26.00 -4.25 3.87
C ARG A 27 25.47 -3.83 2.49
N ILE A 28 24.92 -4.76 1.71
CA ILE A 28 24.36 -4.45 0.38
C ILE A 28 23.16 -3.51 0.52
N THR A 29 22.29 -3.76 1.51
CA THR A 29 21.10 -2.93 1.77
C THR A 29 21.49 -1.50 2.15
N SER A 30 22.50 -1.32 3.01
CA SER A 30 22.98 0.01 3.37
C SER A 30 23.61 0.75 2.18
N GLN A 31 24.35 0.05 1.32
CA GLN A 31 24.88 0.62 0.08
C GLN A 31 23.78 1.05 -0.89
N ILE A 32 22.71 0.26 -1.03
CA ILE A 32 21.53 0.64 -1.82
C ILE A 32 20.91 1.92 -1.25
N HIS A 33 20.70 1.97 0.07
CA HIS A 33 20.09 3.14 0.71
C HIS A 33 20.94 4.41 0.55
N GLU A 34 22.27 4.29 0.66
CA GLU A 34 23.19 5.40 0.44
C GLU A 34 23.13 5.91 -1.01
N LEU A 35 23.11 5.01 -1.99
CA LEU A 35 22.98 5.38 -3.41
C LEU A 35 21.63 6.03 -3.70
N ASP A 36 20.53 5.50 -3.15
CA ASP A 36 19.19 6.09 -3.30
C ASP A 36 19.13 7.49 -2.67
N LYS A 37 19.77 7.70 -1.51
CA LYS A 37 19.89 9.03 -0.90
C LYS A 37 20.66 10.01 -1.78
N ARG A 38 21.80 9.58 -2.35
CA ARG A 38 22.59 10.39 -3.30
C ARG A 38 21.80 10.72 -4.57
N LEU A 39 20.99 9.79 -5.08
CA LEU A 39 20.10 10.02 -6.21
C LEU A 39 19.05 11.08 -5.88
N LYS A 40 18.37 10.97 -4.74
CA LYS A 40 17.38 11.95 -4.28
C LYS A 40 17.97 13.35 -4.10
N GLN A 41 19.14 13.45 -3.50
CA GLN A 41 19.83 14.74 -3.33
C GLN A 41 20.14 15.41 -4.68
N LYS A 42 20.56 14.62 -5.69
CA LYS A 42 20.80 15.12 -7.04
C LYS A 42 19.52 15.55 -7.75
N ASP A 43 18.42 14.82 -7.58
CA ASP A 43 17.13 15.16 -8.18
C ASP A 43 16.58 16.48 -7.60
N VAL A 44 16.66 16.69 -6.29
CA VAL A 44 16.27 17.97 -5.65
C VAL A 44 17.18 19.10 -6.12
N GLY A 45 18.50 18.87 -6.17
CA GLY A 45 19.46 19.84 -6.67
C GLY A 45 19.19 20.28 -8.12
N LYS A 46 18.81 19.34 -9.00
CA LYS A 46 18.47 19.61 -10.41
C LYS A 46 17.32 20.63 -10.52
N SER A 47 16.27 20.48 -9.71
CA SER A 47 15.10 21.38 -9.75
C SER A 47 15.43 22.81 -9.34
N LEU A 48 16.26 22.97 -8.30
CA LEU A 48 16.71 24.28 -7.83
C LEU A 48 17.68 24.94 -8.81
N TRP A 49 18.56 24.14 -9.41
CA TRP A 49 19.53 24.60 -10.39
C TRP A 49 18.85 25.07 -11.66
N HIS A 50 17.82 24.35 -12.13
CA HIS A 50 16.98 24.79 -13.24
C HIS A 50 16.37 26.17 -12.99
N ARG A 51 15.71 26.37 -11.83
CA ARG A 51 15.11 27.66 -11.49
C ARG A 51 16.13 28.80 -11.48
N ARG A 52 17.28 28.59 -10.86
CA ARG A 52 18.36 29.61 -10.80
C ARG A 52 18.95 29.88 -12.18
N PHE A 53 19.18 28.84 -12.98
CA PHE A 53 19.74 28.95 -14.32
C PHE A 53 18.81 29.70 -15.26
N TYR A 54 17.49 29.46 -15.21
CA TYR A 54 16.54 30.21 -16.02
C TYR A 54 16.45 31.68 -15.61
N LEU A 55 16.40 31.98 -14.32
CA LEU A 55 16.33 33.36 -13.84
C LEU A 55 17.61 34.15 -14.18
N HIS A 56 18.79 33.60 -13.90
CA HIS A 56 20.05 34.28 -14.19
C HIS A 56 20.41 34.24 -15.68
N GLY A 57 20.17 33.13 -16.36
CA GLY A 57 20.46 32.97 -17.79
C GLY A 57 19.63 33.90 -18.66
N SER A 58 18.33 34.03 -18.39
CA SER A 58 17.48 34.99 -19.14
C SER A 58 17.86 36.45 -18.87
N GLY A 59 18.20 36.81 -17.64
CA GLY A 59 18.65 38.17 -17.30
C GLY A 59 19.97 38.57 -17.96
N ILE A 60 20.97 37.68 -17.94
CA ILE A 60 22.26 37.90 -18.63
C ILE A 60 22.05 38.00 -20.14
N LEU A 61 21.22 37.13 -20.71
CA LEU A 61 20.89 37.16 -22.15
C LEU A 61 20.24 38.48 -22.57
N ALA A 62 19.31 38.99 -21.77
CA ALA A 62 18.62 40.24 -22.03
C ALA A 62 19.61 41.42 -21.99
N LEU A 63 20.53 41.43 -21.04
CA LEU A 63 21.60 42.44 -20.96
C LEU A 63 22.54 42.39 -22.16
N ILE A 64 22.98 41.20 -22.57
CA ILE A 64 23.84 41.03 -23.75
C ILE A 64 23.13 41.53 -25.01
N ASN A 65 21.87 41.16 -25.22
CA ASN A 65 21.10 41.64 -26.37
C ASN A 65 20.87 43.16 -26.34
N ALA A 66 20.63 43.75 -25.16
CA ALA A 66 20.48 45.19 -25.01
C ALA A 66 21.77 45.96 -25.36
N VAL A 67 22.94 45.46 -24.97
CA VAL A 67 24.24 46.05 -25.32
C VAL A 67 24.51 45.93 -26.82
N LEU A 68 24.26 44.76 -27.42
CA LEU A 68 24.40 44.58 -28.88
C LEU A 68 23.46 45.49 -29.67
N TYR A 69 22.23 45.70 -29.19
CA TYR A 69 21.29 46.63 -29.80
C TYR A 69 21.80 48.08 -29.79
N ALA A 70 22.48 48.49 -28.72
CA ALA A 70 23.04 49.84 -28.60
C ALA A 70 24.32 50.03 -29.45
N GLN A 71 25.09 48.97 -29.70
CA GLN A 71 26.37 49.05 -30.43
C GLN A 71 26.25 48.77 -31.93
N LEU A 72 25.27 47.97 -32.38
CA LEU A 72 25.10 47.59 -33.78
C LEU A 72 23.90 48.31 -34.41
N THR A 73 24.16 49.19 -35.38
CA THR A 73 23.13 49.94 -36.13
C THR A 73 22.39 49.06 -37.16
N ASP A 74 23.01 47.97 -37.62
CA ASP A 74 22.44 47.09 -38.64
C ASP A 74 21.42 46.08 -38.07
N LYS A 75 20.16 46.27 -38.48
CA LYS A 75 19.01 45.48 -38.00
C LYS A 75 19.16 43.96 -38.25
N HIS A 76 19.81 43.55 -39.34
CA HIS A 76 19.96 42.14 -39.67
C HIS A 76 20.89 41.38 -38.72
N PHE A 77 21.99 42.01 -38.27
CA PHE A 77 22.92 41.38 -37.33
C PHE A 77 22.31 41.25 -35.93
N VAL A 78 21.50 42.23 -35.51
CA VAL A 78 20.75 42.16 -34.24
C VAL A 78 19.76 40.99 -34.26
N ILE A 79 18.99 40.82 -35.35
CA ILE A 79 18.03 39.71 -35.49
C ILE A 79 18.77 38.36 -35.50
N ALA A 80 19.87 38.23 -36.24
CA ALA A 80 20.67 37.01 -36.27
C ALA A 80 21.23 36.65 -34.88
N SER A 81 21.73 37.64 -34.14
CA SER A 81 22.25 37.45 -32.78
C SER A 81 21.17 36.95 -31.81
N LEU A 82 19.96 37.50 -31.89
CA LEU A 82 18.82 37.04 -31.09
C LEU A 82 18.52 35.55 -31.34
N ILE A 83 18.46 35.13 -32.60
CA ILE A 83 18.18 33.74 -32.98
C ILE A 83 19.28 32.80 -32.48
N ILE A 84 20.55 33.16 -32.68
CA ILE A 84 21.71 32.38 -32.22
C ILE A 84 21.68 32.24 -30.70
N SER A 85 21.37 33.31 -29.99
CA SER A 85 21.31 33.32 -28.52
C SER A 85 20.25 32.35 -27.97
N VAL A 86 19.09 32.27 -28.63
CA VAL A 86 18.02 31.31 -28.28
C VAL A 86 18.47 29.87 -28.57
N LEU A 87 19.08 29.62 -29.73
CA LEU A 87 19.58 28.29 -30.12
C LEU A 87 20.67 27.78 -29.16
N ILE A 88 21.59 28.66 -28.75
CA ILE A 88 22.65 28.33 -27.78
C ILE A 88 22.04 27.90 -26.45
N ILE A 89 21.02 28.60 -25.95
CA ILE A 89 20.36 28.26 -24.68
C ILE A 89 19.67 26.91 -24.75
N LEU A 90 18.93 26.64 -25.83
CA LEU A 90 18.26 25.34 -26.01
C LEU A 90 19.26 24.20 -26.09
N SER A 91 20.37 24.41 -26.81
CA SER A 91 21.44 23.41 -26.96
C SER A 91 22.15 23.15 -25.64
N LEU A 92 22.50 24.21 -24.90
CA LEU A 92 23.16 24.10 -23.60
C LEU A 92 22.25 23.41 -22.58
N LYS A 93 20.96 23.76 -22.54
CA LYS A 93 19.97 23.08 -21.71
C LYS A 93 19.89 21.59 -22.04
N SER A 94 19.72 21.26 -23.32
CA SER A 94 19.60 19.88 -23.78
C SER A 94 20.87 19.06 -23.45
N GLY A 95 22.04 19.66 -23.60
CA GLY A 95 23.32 19.04 -23.23
C GLY A 95 23.43 18.76 -21.73
N ILE A 96 23.06 19.72 -20.90
CA ILE A 96 23.08 19.57 -19.43
C ILE A 96 22.08 18.49 -18.99
N ASP A 97 20.84 18.55 -19.47
CA ASP A 97 19.82 17.57 -19.13
C ASP A 97 20.25 16.16 -19.52
N ARG A 98 20.76 15.99 -20.74
CA ARG A 98 21.28 14.70 -21.22
C ARG A 98 22.47 14.21 -20.39
N TRP A 99 23.38 15.09 -19.97
CA TRP A 99 24.50 14.73 -19.10
C TRP A 99 24.04 14.28 -17.70
N TYR A 100 23.09 14.99 -17.10
CA TYR A 100 22.51 14.61 -15.82
C TYR A 100 21.80 13.26 -15.90
N ASP A 101 21.00 13.05 -16.95
CA ASP A 101 20.25 11.81 -17.16
C ASP A 101 21.21 10.64 -17.40
N PHE A 102 22.29 10.86 -18.16
CA PHE A 102 23.33 9.85 -18.37
C PHE A 102 24.06 9.49 -17.05
N SER A 103 24.38 10.49 -16.22
CA SER A 103 24.98 10.28 -14.90
C SER A 103 24.04 9.54 -13.93
N LYS A 104 22.74 9.87 -13.99
CA LYS A 104 21.68 9.19 -13.24
C LYS A 104 21.56 7.73 -13.65
N GLN A 105 21.51 7.44 -14.95
CA GLN A 105 21.43 6.07 -15.48
C GLN A 105 22.60 5.19 -15.01
N ARG A 106 23.83 5.72 -14.97
CA ARG A 106 24.99 4.97 -14.42
C ARG A 106 24.79 4.58 -12.96
N THR A 107 24.23 5.48 -12.16
CA THR A 107 23.98 5.24 -10.74
C THR A 107 22.82 4.26 -10.54
N LEU A 108 21.73 4.41 -11.30
CA LEU A 108 20.58 3.50 -11.28
C LEU A 108 20.98 2.07 -11.62
N ARG A 109 21.74 1.86 -12.70
CA ARG A 109 22.26 0.54 -13.08
C ARG A 109 23.11 -0.09 -11.98
N LYS A 110 23.85 0.71 -11.21
CA LYS A 110 24.63 0.21 -10.07
C LYS A 110 23.71 -0.27 -8.95
N VAL A 111 22.66 0.50 -8.63
CA VAL A 111 21.64 0.10 -7.65
C VAL A 111 20.93 -1.19 -8.07
N GLU A 112 20.53 -1.30 -9.34
CA GLU A 112 19.92 -2.51 -9.90
C GLU A 112 20.83 -3.73 -9.76
N ARG A 113 22.12 -3.59 -10.08
CA ARG A 113 23.12 -4.65 -9.89
C ARG A 113 23.25 -5.06 -8.41
N LEU A 114 23.25 -4.10 -7.48
CA LEU A 114 23.29 -4.41 -6.05
C LEU A 114 22.02 -5.14 -5.59
N ARG A 115 20.84 -4.76 -6.09
CA ARG A 115 19.58 -5.47 -5.79
C ARG A 115 19.59 -6.89 -6.35
N ALA A 116 20.11 -7.08 -7.57
CA ALA A 116 20.28 -8.41 -8.16
C ALA A 116 21.24 -9.28 -7.31
N GLN A 117 22.38 -8.73 -6.89
CA GLN A 117 23.31 -9.41 -5.99
C GLN A 117 22.68 -9.74 -4.62
N HIS A 118 21.87 -8.84 -4.08
CA HIS A 118 21.13 -9.09 -2.84
C HIS A 118 20.17 -10.28 -2.99
N GLN A 119 19.42 -10.33 -4.10
CA GLN A 119 18.49 -11.41 -4.39
C GLN A 119 19.21 -12.76 -4.59
N GLU A 120 20.30 -12.77 -5.36
CA GLU A 120 21.13 -13.96 -5.57
C GLU A 120 21.72 -14.48 -4.25
N LYS A 121 22.23 -13.59 -3.40
CA LYS A 121 22.74 -13.95 -2.06
C LYS A 121 21.65 -14.50 -1.15
N LEU A 122 20.44 -13.94 -1.22
CA LEU A 122 19.29 -14.44 -0.48
C LEU A 122 18.87 -15.84 -0.95
N GLU A 123 18.86 -16.08 -2.26
CA GLU A 123 18.51 -17.39 -2.84
C GLU A 123 19.55 -18.45 -2.51
N THR A 124 20.83 -18.13 -2.63
CA THR A 124 21.91 -19.06 -2.23
C THR A 124 21.86 -19.39 -0.73
N LEU A 125 21.51 -18.41 0.13
CA LEU A 125 21.26 -18.66 1.54
C LEU A 125 20.09 -19.63 1.73
N LYS A 126 18.93 -19.37 1.11
CA LYS A 126 17.73 -20.22 1.18
C LYS A 126 18.00 -21.65 0.72
N GLN A 127 18.82 -21.82 -0.32
CA GLN A 127 19.20 -23.14 -0.82
C GLN A 127 20.07 -23.89 0.19
N LYS A 128 21.11 -23.23 0.74
CA LYS A 128 22.03 -23.83 1.73
C LYS A 128 21.35 -24.15 3.06
N THR A 129 20.36 -23.37 3.46
CA THR A 129 19.60 -23.60 4.71
C THR A 129 18.43 -24.57 4.52
N HIS A 130 18.27 -25.18 3.34
CA HIS A 130 17.14 -26.04 3.02
C HIS A 130 15.78 -25.36 3.26
N PHE A 131 15.73 -24.03 3.13
CA PHE A 131 14.53 -23.25 3.40
C PHE A 131 13.38 -23.69 2.51
N TYR A 132 13.60 -23.90 1.21
CA TYR A 132 12.52 -24.30 0.29
C TYR A 132 11.92 -25.66 0.63
N SER A 133 12.74 -26.65 1.01
CA SER A 133 12.26 -27.99 1.37
C SER A 133 11.52 -27.99 2.70
N THR A 134 12.01 -27.23 3.69
CA THR A 134 11.33 -27.15 4.99
C THR A 134 10.08 -26.29 4.89
N ASN A 135 10.13 -25.19 4.13
CA ASN A 135 8.98 -24.32 3.92
C ASN A 135 7.89 -25.04 3.13
N SER A 136 8.19 -25.80 2.08
CA SER A 136 7.17 -26.58 1.36
C SER A 136 6.55 -27.67 2.23
N LEU A 137 7.34 -28.31 3.10
CA LEU A 137 6.85 -29.27 4.08
C LEU A 137 5.91 -28.60 5.09
N ILE A 138 6.38 -27.51 5.71
CA ILE A 138 5.58 -26.73 6.67
C ILE A 138 4.31 -26.26 5.98
N LYS A 139 4.38 -25.71 4.76
CA LYS A 139 3.21 -25.25 4.01
C LYS A 139 2.21 -26.40 3.90
N ARG A 140 2.60 -27.52 3.27
CA ARG A 140 1.74 -28.70 3.05
C ARG A 140 1.08 -29.25 4.31
N PHE A 141 1.77 -29.21 5.45
CA PHE A 141 1.26 -29.76 6.72
C PHE A 141 0.59 -28.71 7.61
N SER A 142 0.85 -27.42 7.40
CA SER A 142 0.29 -26.31 8.18
C SER A 142 -1.00 -25.75 7.57
N SER A 143 -1.19 -25.85 6.25
CA SER A 143 -2.37 -25.34 5.55
C SER A 143 -3.45 -26.41 5.33
N GLY A 144 -3.14 -27.70 5.48
CA GLY A 144 -4.07 -28.75 5.05
C GLY A 144 -4.26 -28.73 3.53
N GLN A 145 -4.39 -29.91 2.91
CA GLN A 145 -4.33 -30.03 1.44
C GLN A 145 -5.39 -29.22 0.65
N GLN A 146 -6.44 -28.69 1.28
CA GLN A 146 -7.50 -27.93 0.59
C GLN A 146 -7.33 -26.41 0.70
N GLU A 147 -6.71 -25.89 1.76
CA GLU A 147 -6.70 -24.44 2.01
C GLU A 147 -5.73 -23.70 1.07
N GLU A 148 -4.73 -24.38 0.49
CA GLU A 148 -3.81 -23.78 -0.50
C GLU A 148 -4.40 -23.67 -1.90
N GLU A 149 -5.13 -24.67 -2.37
CA GLU A 149 -5.82 -24.59 -3.66
C GLU A 149 -6.93 -23.55 -3.57
N ASP A 150 -7.67 -23.52 -2.46
CA ASP A 150 -8.69 -22.52 -2.22
C ASP A 150 -8.11 -21.11 -2.03
N ALA A 151 -7.01 -20.93 -1.27
CA ALA A 151 -6.39 -19.62 -1.08
C ALA A 151 -5.68 -19.09 -2.33
N VAL A 152 -5.04 -19.95 -3.13
CA VAL A 152 -4.45 -19.54 -4.42
C VAL A 152 -5.56 -19.14 -5.39
N THR A 153 -6.67 -19.90 -5.43
CA THR A 153 -7.82 -19.57 -6.29
C THR A 153 -8.49 -18.27 -5.85
N LEU A 154 -8.67 -18.05 -4.54
CA LEU A 154 -9.21 -16.82 -3.98
C LEU A 154 -8.29 -15.61 -4.23
N MET A 155 -6.97 -15.79 -4.09
CA MET A 155 -6.00 -14.71 -4.36
C MET A 155 -5.92 -14.35 -5.85
N ASP A 156 -6.05 -15.34 -6.74
CA ASP A 156 -6.07 -15.10 -8.19
C ASP A 156 -7.36 -14.39 -8.61
N GLU A 157 -8.50 -14.74 -8.00
CA GLU A 157 -9.79 -14.07 -8.19
C GLU A 157 -9.78 -12.62 -7.64
N GLU A 158 -9.25 -12.41 -6.43
CA GLU A 158 -9.07 -11.06 -5.85
C GLU A 158 -8.12 -10.20 -6.68
N MET A 159 -7.01 -10.75 -7.18
CA MET A 159 -6.10 -10.03 -8.06
C MET A 159 -6.79 -9.64 -9.36
N ARG A 160 -7.53 -10.56 -9.97
CA ARG A 160 -8.22 -10.34 -11.22
C ARG A 160 -9.28 -9.24 -11.09
N THR A 161 -10.07 -9.24 -10.02
CA THR A 161 -11.04 -8.17 -9.74
C THR A 161 -10.36 -6.82 -9.56
N LYS A 162 -9.22 -6.76 -8.86
CA LYS A 162 -8.42 -5.51 -8.73
C LYS A 162 -7.88 -5.01 -10.08
N TYR A 163 -7.46 -5.91 -10.97
CA TYR A 163 -7.06 -5.53 -12.33
C TYR A 163 -8.23 -5.00 -13.16
N GLU A 164 -9.41 -5.59 -13.05
CA GLU A 164 -10.63 -5.12 -13.72
C GLU A 164 -11.06 -3.74 -13.19
N GLU A 165 -10.98 -3.49 -11.89
CA GLU A 165 -11.22 -2.17 -11.27
C GLU A 165 -10.26 -1.10 -11.81
N LEU A 166 -8.97 -1.42 -11.90
CA LEU A 166 -7.95 -0.51 -12.42
C LEU A 166 -8.19 -0.17 -13.90
N ASP A 167 -8.57 -1.15 -14.72
CA ASP A 167 -8.85 -0.89 -16.14
C ASP A 167 -10.11 -0.03 -16.31
N LYS A 168 -11.14 -0.24 -15.48
CA LYS A 168 -12.33 0.63 -15.45
C LYS A 168 -11.98 2.08 -15.10
N LEU A 169 -11.17 2.30 -14.06
CA LEU A 169 -10.73 3.64 -13.66
C LEU A 169 -9.91 4.32 -14.75
N LYS A 170 -9.06 3.57 -15.47
CA LYS A 170 -8.28 4.07 -16.60
C LYS A 170 -9.16 4.51 -17.77
N ARG A 171 -10.24 3.76 -18.06
CA ARG A 171 -11.23 4.14 -19.08
C ARG A 171 -12.02 5.39 -18.67
N GLU A 172 -12.48 5.48 -17.42
CA GLU A 172 -13.15 6.67 -16.87
C GLU A 172 -12.26 7.92 -17.01
N LEU A 173 -10.96 7.81 -16.73
CA LEU A 173 -10.01 8.92 -16.90
C LEU A 173 -9.85 9.35 -18.37
N ALA A 174 -9.80 8.40 -19.30
CA ALA A 174 -9.70 8.70 -20.73
C ALA A 174 -10.95 9.40 -21.27
N ASP A 175 -12.13 9.07 -20.74
CA ASP A 175 -13.38 9.72 -21.11
C ASP A 175 -13.46 11.15 -20.56
N PHE A 176 -12.98 11.41 -19.34
CA PHE A 176 -12.86 12.78 -18.80
C PHE A 176 -11.90 13.64 -19.61
N GLN A 177 -10.79 13.07 -20.09
CA GLN A 177 -9.84 13.79 -20.91
C GLN A 177 -10.45 14.23 -22.26
N LYS A 178 -11.41 13.45 -22.80
CA LYS A 178 -12.13 13.78 -24.04
C LYS A 178 -13.29 14.76 -23.83
N GLN A 179 -13.87 14.83 -22.63
CA GLN A 179 -14.99 15.72 -22.29
C GLN A 179 -14.58 17.17 -21.91
N GLN A 180 -13.41 17.66 -22.33
CA GLN A 180 -12.95 19.05 -22.11
C GLN A 180 -13.75 20.11 -22.91
N GLY A 181 -15.09 20.09 -22.84
CA GLY A 181 -15.98 21.04 -23.50
C GLY A 181 -16.92 21.84 -22.58
N ASN A 182 -17.15 21.41 -21.32
CA ASN A 182 -18.03 22.13 -20.38
C ASN A 182 -17.34 22.33 -19.01
N PRO A 183 -16.95 23.57 -18.64
CA PRO A 183 -16.09 23.83 -17.47
C PRO A 183 -16.73 23.46 -16.11
N GLN A 184 -18.02 23.75 -15.92
CA GLN A 184 -18.61 23.81 -14.58
C GLN A 184 -19.10 22.44 -14.06
N GLU A 185 -19.51 21.54 -14.95
CA GLU A 185 -19.94 20.18 -14.60
C GLU A 185 -18.73 19.24 -14.41
N SER A 186 -17.64 19.53 -15.12
CA SER A 186 -16.43 18.71 -15.13
C SER A 186 -15.63 18.72 -13.82
N GLU A 187 -15.75 19.75 -12.98
CA GLU A 187 -15.00 19.85 -11.72
C GLU A 187 -15.59 18.95 -10.64
N VAL A 188 -16.91 19.02 -10.43
CA VAL A 188 -17.64 18.17 -9.48
C VAL A 188 -17.51 16.69 -9.84
N GLN A 189 -17.45 16.37 -11.13
CA GLN A 189 -17.33 14.98 -11.60
C GLN A 189 -15.91 14.44 -11.48
N ARG A 190 -14.89 15.30 -11.63
CA ARG A 190 -13.49 14.97 -11.32
C ARG A 190 -13.30 14.71 -9.84
N ASP A 191 -13.83 15.56 -8.96
CA ASP A 191 -13.69 15.41 -7.51
C ASP A 191 -14.28 14.09 -7.01
N LYS A 192 -15.48 13.73 -7.49
CA LYS A 192 -16.10 12.43 -7.17
C LYS A 192 -15.30 11.24 -7.70
N TRP A 193 -14.63 11.38 -8.84
CA TRP A 193 -13.74 10.34 -9.36
C TRP A 193 -12.44 10.25 -8.54
N PHE A 194 -11.86 11.38 -8.14
CA PHE A 194 -10.68 11.43 -7.28
C PHE A 194 -10.96 10.76 -5.93
N ASP A 195 -12.10 11.06 -5.30
CA ASP A 195 -12.51 10.42 -4.04
C ASP A 195 -12.66 8.89 -4.21
N LYS A 196 -13.28 8.44 -5.29
CA LYS A 196 -13.41 7.01 -5.62
C LYS A 196 -12.05 6.31 -5.82
N VAL A 197 -11.08 6.99 -6.45
CA VAL A 197 -9.72 6.47 -6.62
C VAL A 197 -8.97 6.44 -5.29
N LEU A 198 -9.12 7.48 -4.47
CA LEU A 198 -8.53 7.53 -3.14
C LEU A 198 -9.07 6.40 -2.25
N ASP A 199 -10.37 6.10 -2.31
CA ASP A 199 -10.97 4.99 -1.58
C ASP A 199 -10.41 3.62 -2.02
N VAL A 200 -10.19 3.42 -3.33
CA VAL A 200 -9.62 2.16 -3.85
C VAL A 200 -8.14 2.02 -3.49
N ILE A 201 -7.35 3.11 -3.57
CA ILE A 201 -5.93 3.11 -3.18
C ILE A 201 -5.75 2.98 -1.66
N ALA A 202 -6.67 3.54 -0.88
CA ALA A 202 -6.76 3.33 0.56
C ALA A 202 -7.27 1.92 0.93
N GLY A 203 -7.66 1.11 -0.06
CA GLY A 203 -8.03 -0.28 0.12
C GLY A 203 -9.45 -0.50 0.60
N GLY A 204 -10.46 0.15 0.00
CA GLY A 204 -11.89 -0.09 0.29
C GLY A 204 -12.16 -1.59 0.44
N GLU A 205 -12.77 -2.09 1.52
CA GLU A 205 -13.93 -1.58 2.25
C GLU A 205 -13.72 -1.67 3.78
N MET A 206 -13.81 -0.54 4.48
CA MET A 206 -14.46 -0.51 5.79
C MET A 206 -15.60 0.47 5.59
N LYS A 207 -16.83 -0.03 5.39
CA LYS A 207 -18.03 0.80 5.30
C LYS A 207 -18.07 1.74 6.50
N ASN A 208 -17.62 2.96 6.30
CA ASN A 208 -17.33 3.94 7.34
C ASN A 208 -18.55 4.81 7.64
N ASP A 209 -19.75 4.29 7.41
CA ASP A 209 -20.97 4.95 7.81
C ASP A 209 -21.63 4.15 8.93
N SER A 210 -21.63 4.75 10.12
CA SER A 210 -22.48 4.49 11.30
C SER A 210 -22.01 3.52 12.40
N GLN A 211 -20.94 2.74 12.24
CA GLN A 211 -20.58 1.77 13.29
C GLN A 211 -19.72 2.37 14.40
N PHE A 212 -18.65 3.12 14.12
CA PHE A 212 -17.77 3.63 15.17
C PHE A 212 -18.11 5.07 15.56
N LYS A 213 -18.87 5.29 16.64
CA LYS A 213 -19.10 6.66 17.15
C LYS A 213 -18.05 7.02 18.20
N PRO A 214 -17.33 8.14 18.06
CA PRO A 214 -16.35 8.57 19.05
C PRO A 214 -17.02 8.87 20.39
N VAL A 215 -16.42 8.41 21.48
CA VAL A 215 -16.92 8.67 22.83
C VAL A 215 -16.44 10.05 23.25
N MET A 216 -17.39 10.97 23.37
CA MET A 216 -17.13 12.31 23.86
C MET A 216 -17.47 12.38 25.35
N CYS A 217 -16.52 12.86 26.16
CA CYS A 217 -16.78 13.07 27.58
C CYS A 217 -17.81 14.18 27.79
N GLY A 218 -18.91 13.89 28.50
CA GLY A 218 -19.96 14.89 28.77
C GLY A 218 -19.49 16.08 29.62
N LYS A 219 -18.47 15.88 30.46
CA LYS A 219 -17.97 16.91 31.39
C LYS A 219 -16.89 17.79 30.78
N CYS A 220 -15.85 17.21 30.16
CA CYS A 220 -14.73 17.98 29.59
C CYS A 220 -14.83 18.20 28.08
N LYS A 221 -15.79 17.58 27.39
CA LYS A 221 -16.02 17.66 25.94
C LYS A 221 -14.81 17.34 25.06
N LYS A 222 -13.75 16.74 25.62
CA LYS A 222 -12.55 16.31 24.90
C LYS A 222 -12.69 14.86 24.44
N HIS A 223 -12.21 14.60 23.22
CA HIS A 223 -12.07 13.25 22.67
C HIS A 223 -10.75 12.64 23.13
N THR A 224 -10.77 11.41 23.65
CA THR A 224 -9.57 10.70 24.11
C THR A 224 -9.25 9.48 23.25
N GLY A 225 -9.73 9.44 22.00
CA GLY A 225 -9.42 8.36 21.05
C GLY A 225 -10.17 7.05 21.30
N SER A 226 -11.25 7.07 22.08
CA SER A 226 -12.09 5.89 22.35
C SER A 226 -13.34 5.91 21.48
N TYR A 227 -13.73 4.75 20.94
CA TYR A 227 -14.87 4.62 20.04
C TYR A 227 -15.88 3.60 20.57
N THR A 228 -17.17 3.84 20.30
CA THR A 228 -18.25 2.89 20.57
C THR A 228 -18.42 1.96 19.38
N ILE A 229 -18.72 0.69 19.65
CA ILE A 229 -19.03 -0.32 18.63
C ILE A 229 -20.48 -0.78 18.86
N PRO A 230 -21.36 -0.78 17.84
CA PRO A 230 -22.74 -1.21 17.98
C PRO A 230 -22.82 -2.66 18.42
N GLY A 231 -23.66 -2.94 19.42
CA GLY A 231 -23.85 -4.28 19.98
C GLY A 231 -23.01 -4.60 21.21
N THR A 232 -22.10 -3.72 21.64
CA THR A 232 -21.32 -3.92 22.87
C THR A 232 -21.67 -2.89 23.95
N THR A 233 -21.78 -3.35 25.19
CA THR A 233 -21.96 -2.47 26.35
C THR A 233 -20.62 -1.79 26.65
N LEU A 234 -20.57 -0.46 26.51
CA LEU A 234 -19.37 0.30 26.81
C LEU A 234 -19.48 0.94 28.20
N ARG A 235 -18.56 0.56 29.10
CA ARG A 235 -18.28 1.29 30.34
C ARG A 235 -17.00 2.12 30.13
N TYR A 236 -17.16 3.43 30.02
CA TYR A 236 -16.05 4.35 29.76
C TYR A 236 -15.83 5.28 30.96
N VAL A 237 -14.57 5.48 31.34
CA VAL A 237 -14.17 6.47 32.35
C VAL A 237 -13.19 7.44 31.71
N CYS A 238 -13.52 8.73 31.71
CA CYS A 238 -12.67 9.75 31.12
C CYS A 238 -11.36 9.90 31.90
N PRO A 239 -10.18 9.73 31.26
CA PRO A 239 -8.89 9.82 31.95
C PRO A 239 -8.54 11.24 32.42
N LEU A 240 -9.18 12.27 31.85
CA LEU A 240 -8.89 13.67 32.18
C LEU A 240 -9.70 14.21 33.37
N CYS A 241 -10.89 13.66 33.64
CA CYS A 241 -11.79 14.22 34.66
C CYS A 241 -12.59 13.18 35.46
N GLY A 242 -12.39 11.88 35.19
CA GLY A 242 -13.05 10.79 35.92
C GLY A 242 -14.53 10.60 35.61
N TRP A 243 -15.10 11.31 34.63
CA TRP A 243 -16.51 11.16 34.26
C TRP A 243 -16.79 9.77 33.67
N ARG A 244 -17.90 9.16 34.11
CA ARG A 244 -18.28 7.80 33.74
C ARG A 244 -19.46 7.79 32.77
N TYR A 245 -19.37 6.94 31.75
CA TYR A 245 -20.42 6.68 30.78
C TYR A 245 -20.73 5.18 30.76
N GLU A 246 -22.01 4.84 30.80
CA GLU A 246 -22.52 3.48 30.61
C GLU A 246 -23.62 3.53 29.56
N SER A 247 -23.48 2.73 28.50
CA SER A 247 -24.52 2.57 27.48
C SER A 247 -25.69 1.77 28.07
N LYS A 248 -26.89 2.36 28.15
CA LYS A 248 -28.11 1.65 28.57
C LYS A 248 -28.50 0.60 27.53
N GLU A 249 -28.82 -0.62 27.97
CA GLU A 249 -29.39 -1.67 27.14
C GLU A 249 -30.70 -1.17 26.50
N LYS A 250 -30.83 -1.31 25.18
CA LYS A 250 -32.15 -1.28 24.55
C LYS A 250 -32.75 -2.68 24.69
N ALA A 251 -33.44 -2.91 25.80
CA ALA A 251 -34.52 -3.89 25.84
C ALA A 251 -35.64 -3.35 24.94
N SER A 252 -35.75 -3.90 23.74
CA SER A 252 -36.86 -3.62 22.82
C SER A 252 -38.12 -4.25 23.39
N SER A 253 -38.98 -3.40 23.94
CA SER A 253 -40.33 -3.72 24.38
C SER A 253 -41.25 -3.96 23.19
N VAL A 254 -41.84 -5.16 23.11
CA VAL A 254 -43.15 -5.35 22.49
C VAL A 254 -44.17 -5.17 23.61
N ALA A 255 -44.89 -4.05 23.56
CA ALA A 255 -46.01 -3.79 24.46
C ALA A 255 -47.25 -4.56 23.98
N GLN A 256 -47.86 -5.36 24.86
CA GLN A 256 -49.28 -5.64 24.79
C GLN A 256 -49.95 -5.22 26.10
N GLU A 257 -50.92 -4.34 25.92
CA GLU A 257 -51.77 -3.75 26.92
C GLU A 257 -52.95 -4.70 27.21
N LYS A 258 -53.31 -4.79 28.50
CA LYS A 258 -54.65 -5.04 29.08
C LYS A 258 -54.90 -6.36 29.86
N ASN A 259 -55.28 -6.10 31.11
CA ASN A 259 -56.31 -6.75 31.95
C ASN A 259 -55.95 -7.93 32.88
N HIS A 260 -55.94 -7.58 34.18
CA HIS A 260 -56.81 -8.10 35.24
C HIS A 260 -56.64 -9.52 35.83
N ALA A 261 -56.62 -9.53 37.17
CA ALA A 261 -57.01 -10.57 38.15
C ALA A 261 -56.10 -11.78 38.46
N LYS A 262 -55.66 -11.78 39.74
CA LYS A 262 -55.50 -12.86 40.76
C LYS A 262 -54.82 -14.21 40.43
N PRO A 263 -54.21 -14.85 41.45
CA PRO A 263 -53.34 -16.01 41.34
C PRO A 263 -54.15 -17.30 41.26
N ASP A 264 -53.53 -18.40 40.80
CA ASP A 264 -53.52 -19.73 41.44
C ASP A 264 -52.69 -20.73 40.59
N ASP A 265 -51.84 -21.49 41.30
CA ASP A 265 -51.56 -22.93 41.18
C ASP A 265 -50.94 -23.64 39.93
N ILE A 266 -49.75 -24.23 40.19
CA ILE A 266 -49.41 -25.68 40.16
C ILE A 266 -49.08 -26.42 38.82
N VAL A 267 -47.93 -27.15 38.86
CA VAL A 267 -47.50 -28.42 38.16
C VAL A 267 -46.99 -28.33 36.70
N ILE A 268 -45.68 -28.50 36.46
CA ILE A 268 -44.87 -29.73 36.18
C ILE A 268 -45.31 -30.47 34.90
N GLU A 269 -44.42 -30.60 33.90
CA GLU A 269 -43.97 -31.88 33.33
C GLU A 269 -42.97 -31.70 32.17
N THR A 270 -41.80 -32.33 32.32
CA THR A 270 -40.87 -32.76 31.25
C THR A 270 -41.51 -33.92 30.48
N PRO A 271 -41.11 -34.23 29.23
CA PRO A 271 -40.10 -35.29 29.11
C PRO A 271 -39.13 -35.20 27.92
N GLU A 272 -37.98 -35.78 28.20
CA GLU A 272 -36.90 -36.29 27.36
C GLU A 272 -37.37 -37.43 26.43
N LYS A 273 -36.83 -37.56 25.19
CA LYS A 273 -36.47 -38.89 24.64
C LYS A 273 -35.48 -38.86 23.47
N LYS A 274 -34.61 -39.87 23.55
CA LYS A 274 -33.36 -40.23 22.85
C LYS A 274 -33.58 -41.22 21.68
N ARG A 275 -32.53 -41.35 20.84
CA ARG A 275 -32.02 -42.59 20.15
C ARG A 275 -32.77 -43.10 18.90
N ASP A 276 -32.20 -43.78 17.90
CA ASP A 276 -30.93 -44.55 17.64
C ASP A 276 -30.73 -44.63 16.08
N LEU A 277 -29.52 -44.62 15.49
CA LEU A 277 -28.54 -45.70 15.20
C LEU A 277 -28.90 -46.68 14.04
N SER A 278 -27.99 -46.75 13.03
CA SER A 278 -27.73 -47.83 12.03
C SER A 278 -28.86 -48.18 11.02
N ASP A 279 -28.64 -48.50 9.73
CA ASP A 279 -27.66 -49.42 9.14
C ASP A 279 -27.74 -49.44 7.58
N LEU A 280 -26.74 -50.08 6.94
CA LEU A 280 -26.70 -50.71 5.59
C LEU A 280 -26.59 -49.90 4.27
N ASP A 281 -25.38 -49.93 3.71
CA ASP A 281 -24.97 -50.69 2.49
C ASP A 281 -25.82 -50.58 1.20
N SER A 282 -25.24 -50.01 0.12
CA SER A 282 -25.19 -50.59 -1.25
C SER A 282 -24.69 -49.60 -2.33
N GLN A 283 -23.53 -49.91 -2.93
CA GLN A 283 -23.16 -49.59 -4.33
C GLN A 283 -23.60 -50.78 -5.23
N PRO A 284 -23.44 -50.82 -6.59
CA PRO A 284 -22.90 -49.85 -7.57
C PRO A 284 -23.73 -49.71 -8.89
N ARG A 285 -23.26 -48.90 -9.86
CA ARG A 285 -23.18 -49.10 -11.35
C ARG A 285 -23.29 -47.76 -12.11
N LEU A 286 -22.21 -47.31 -12.79
CA LEU A 286 -21.90 -47.39 -14.24
C LEU A 286 -22.73 -46.46 -15.17
N ILE A 287 -22.10 -45.34 -15.61
CA ILE A 287 -21.72 -44.89 -17.01
C ILE A 287 -22.81 -45.04 -18.15
N PRO A 288 -22.82 -44.33 -19.33
CA PRO A 288 -22.04 -43.18 -19.88
C PRO A 288 -22.87 -42.02 -20.52
N LYS A 289 -22.22 -40.88 -20.78
CA LYS A 289 -21.80 -40.40 -22.11
C LYS A 289 -20.92 -39.17 -22.00
#